data_AF-A0A956XUV0-F1
#
_entry.id   AF-A0A956XUV0-F1
#
_cell.length_a   1.000
_cell.length_b   1.000
_cell.length_c   1.000
_cell.angle_alpha   90.00
_cell.angle_beta   90.00
_cell.angle_gamma   90.00
#
_symmetry.space_group_name_H-M   'P 1'
#
loop_
_entity.id
_entity.type
_entity.pdbx_description
1 polymer ?
#
loop_
_entity_poly.entity_id
_entity_poly.type
_entity_poly.pdbx_seq_one_letter_code
_entity_poly.pdbx_strand_id
1 'polypeptide(L)'
;IDDDTTNEVVADRLSQPDAANGVILDGYPRNIAQADFLADFLEKKGESVSAVILLELDHFVAFKRAFGRVKVPGSDQTYNIYYNNEGVETRYEEDPTGKYPPRLVAIKEEVELERRADDANAAAVIKRIDTYIEATQPLIEYYDQKGIVKRVNADQSIEAVRADIEAIIESVK
;
A
#
# COMPACT_ATOMS: atom_id res chain seq x y z
N ILE A 1 -13.16 -10.98 2.96
CA ILE A 1 -14.00 -10.65 1.79
C ILE A 1 -13.51 -11.56 0.69
N ASP A 2 -14.41 -12.35 0.12
CA ASP A 2 -14.13 -13.19 -1.05
C ASP A 2 -13.92 -12.33 -2.30
N ASP A 3 -13.37 -12.96 -3.35
CA ASP A 3 -13.06 -12.28 -4.60
C ASP A 3 -14.32 -11.80 -5.31
N ASP A 4 -15.41 -12.58 -5.31
CA ASP A 4 -16.66 -12.24 -5.98
C ASP A 4 -17.28 -10.96 -5.40
N THR A 5 -17.38 -10.88 -4.07
CA THR A 5 -17.85 -9.68 -3.38
C THR A 5 -16.96 -8.47 -3.68
N THR A 6 -15.64 -8.67 -3.75
CA THR A 6 -14.70 -7.58 -4.07
C THR A 6 -14.89 -7.10 -5.52
N ASN A 7 -15.05 -8.03 -6.45
CA ASN A 7 -15.28 -7.77 -7.87
C ASN A 7 -16.57 -6.98 -8.10
N GLU A 8 -17.67 -7.35 -7.42
CA GLU A 8 -18.94 -6.63 -7.49
C GLU A 8 -18.82 -5.19 -7.01
N VAL A 9 -18.15 -4.96 -5.87
CA VAL A 9 -17.93 -3.61 -5.33
C VAL A 9 -17.11 -2.74 -6.29
N VAL A 10 -16.06 -3.31 -6.90
CA VAL A 10 -15.25 -2.59 -7.88
C VAL A 10 -16.07 -2.28 -9.14
N ALA A 11 -16.84 -3.24 -9.65
CA ALA A 11 -17.68 -3.06 -10.84
C ALA A 11 -18.76 -1.98 -10.65
N ASP A 12 -19.42 -1.95 -9.49
CA ASP A 12 -20.37 -0.90 -9.12
C ASP A 12 -19.68 0.47 -9.08
N ARG A 13 -18.52 0.55 -8.42
CA ARG A 13 -17.75 1.79 -8.30
C ARG A 13 -17.30 2.35 -9.66
N LEU A 14 -16.84 1.48 -10.56
CA LEU A 14 -16.44 1.81 -11.94
C LEU A 14 -17.61 2.20 -12.85
N SER A 15 -18.85 2.00 -12.41
CA SER A 15 -20.05 2.36 -13.18
C SER A 15 -20.63 3.70 -12.76
N GLN A 16 -20.04 4.36 -11.76
CA GLN A 16 -20.47 5.67 -11.31
C GLN A 16 -20.02 6.79 -12.29
N PRO A 17 -20.80 7.88 -12.44
CA PRO A 17 -20.50 8.93 -13.42
C PRO A 17 -19.14 9.62 -13.23
N ASP A 18 -18.63 9.68 -11.99
CA ASP A 18 -17.35 10.30 -11.68
C ASP A 18 -16.14 9.47 -12.15
N ALA A 19 -16.34 8.18 -12.43
CA ALA A 19 -15.33 7.29 -13.00
C ALA A 19 -15.14 7.45 -14.52
N ALA A 20 -15.98 8.24 -15.19
CA ALA A 20 -15.98 8.36 -16.66
C ALA A 20 -14.69 8.97 -17.24
N ASN A 21 -13.94 9.73 -16.46
CA ASN A 21 -12.68 10.37 -16.89
C ASN A 21 -11.44 9.58 -16.47
N GLY A 22 -11.61 8.29 -16.19
CA GLY A 22 -10.56 7.42 -15.68
C GLY A 22 -10.54 7.31 -14.17
N VAL A 23 -9.83 6.30 -13.69
CA VAL A 23 -9.75 5.94 -12.27
C VAL A 23 -8.35 5.48 -11.91
N ILE A 24 -8.04 5.54 -10.61
CA ILE A 24 -6.89 4.85 -10.03
C ILE A 24 -7.44 3.76 -9.13
N LEU A 25 -7.11 2.50 -9.45
CA LEU A 25 -7.42 1.36 -8.60
C LEU A 25 -6.27 1.17 -7.60
N ASP A 26 -6.52 1.49 -6.33
CA ASP A 26 -5.56 1.29 -5.25
C ASP A 26 -5.81 -0.05 -4.54
N GLY A 27 -4.90 -1.00 -4.72
CA GLY A 27 -4.95 -2.30 -4.07
C GLY A 27 -5.92 -3.31 -4.70
N TYR A 28 -6.34 -3.10 -5.94
CA TYR A 28 -7.08 -4.06 -6.77
C TYR A 28 -6.57 -3.99 -8.22
N PRO A 29 -6.35 -5.11 -8.91
CA PRO A 29 -6.48 -6.49 -8.44
C PRO A 29 -5.30 -6.95 -7.56
N ARG A 30 -5.51 -8.00 -6.76
CA ARG A 30 -4.50 -8.61 -5.85
C ARG A 30 -4.07 -10.01 -6.25
N ASN A 31 -4.82 -10.67 -7.13
CA ASN A 31 -4.52 -11.98 -7.70
C ASN A 31 -5.00 -12.04 -9.18
N ILE A 32 -4.61 -13.11 -9.88
CA ILE A 32 -4.91 -13.29 -11.32
C ILE A 32 -6.41 -13.34 -11.60
N ALA A 33 -7.20 -14.01 -10.76
CA ALA A 33 -8.65 -14.12 -10.97
C ALA A 33 -9.35 -12.75 -10.96
N GLN A 34 -8.93 -11.84 -10.07
CA GLN A 34 -9.40 -10.46 -10.04
C GLN A 34 -8.93 -9.67 -11.28
N ALA A 35 -7.72 -9.92 -11.78
CA ALA A 35 -7.21 -9.26 -12.98
C ALA A 35 -7.98 -9.69 -14.25
N ASP A 36 -8.31 -10.97 -14.37
CA ASP A 36 -9.13 -11.50 -15.46
C ASP A 36 -10.55 -10.94 -15.40
N PHE A 37 -11.17 -10.90 -14.22
CA PHE A 37 -12.48 -10.25 -14.03
C PHE A 37 -12.46 -8.79 -14.48
N LEU A 38 -11.44 -8.03 -14.05
CA LEU A 38 -11.32 -6.61 -14.40
C LEU A 38 -11.16 -6.44 -15.92
N ALA A 39 -10.34 -7.28 -16.56
CA ALA A 39 -10.14 -7.24 -18.00
C ALA A 39 -11.46 -7.49 -18.75
N ASP A 40 -12.20 -8.54 -18.39
CA ASP A 40 -13.49 -8.88 -18.99
C ASP A 40 -14.55 -7.79 -18.76
N PHE A 41 -14.55 -7.18 -17.58
CA PHE A 41 -15.49 -6.10 -17.24
C PHE A 41 -15.24 -4.85 -18.09
N LEU A 42 -13.97 -4.44 -18.22
CA LEU A 42 -13.59 -3.27 -19.01
C LEU A 42 -13.79 -3.52 -20.52
N GLU A 43 -13.49 -4.72 -21.02
CA GLU A 43 -13.68 -5.07 -22.43
C GLU A 43 -15.15 -4.94 -22.86
N LYS A 44 -16.11 -5.35 -22.00
CA LYS A 44 -17.55 -5.18 -22.25
C LYS A 44 -17.98 -3.71 -22.40
N LYS A 45 -17.19 -2.78 -21.85
CA LYS A 45 -17.39 -1.32 -21.97
C LYS A 45 -16.56 -0.70 -23.09
N GLY A 46 -15.73 -1.48 -23.79
CA GLY A 46 -14.76 -0.97 -24.76
C GLY A 46 -13.60 -0.21 -24.10
N GLU A 47 -13.34 -0.47 -22.82
CA GLU A 47 -12.30 0.15 -22.01
C GLU A 47 -11.16 -0.85 -21.75
N SER A 48 -10.02 -0.35 -21.26
CA SER A 48 -8.89 -1.19 -20.85
C SER A 48 -8.03 -0.50 -19.79
N VAL A 49 -7.15 -1.26 -19.13
CA VAL A 49 -6.17 -0.70 -18.19
C VAL A 49 -5.03 -0.05 -18.96
N SER A 50 -4.88 1.28 -18.84
CA SER A 50 -3.84 2.03 -19.55
C SER A 50 -2.43 1.83 -18.99
N ALA A 51 -2.31 1.66 -17.68
CA ALA A 51 -1.03 1.43 -16.99
C ALA A 51 -1.22 0.69 -15.67
N VAL A 52 -0.19 -0.08 -15.30
CA VAL A 52 -0.03 -0.66 -13.95
C VAL A 52 1.24 -0.09 -13.35
N ILE A 53 1.11 0.70 -12.28
CA ILE A 53 2.24 1.34 -11.63
C ILE A 53 2.78 0.40 -10.55
N LEU A 54 3.98 -0.14 -10.77
CA LEU A 54 4.70 -0.96 -9.80
C LEU A 54 5.65 -0.07 -8.99
N LEU A 55 5.34 0.10 -7.72
CA LEU A 55 6.22 0.75 -6.75
C LEU A 55 7.28 -0.24 -6.26
N GLU A 56 8.47 -0.19 -6.85
CA GLU A 56 9.58 -1.07 -6.51
C GLU A 56 10.25 -0.63 -5.21
N LEU A 57 10.27 -1.52 -4.23
CA LEU A 57 10.86 -1.28 -2.91
C LEU A 57 11.47 -2.56 -2.36
N ASP A 58 12.64 -2.45 -1.75
CA ASP A 58 13.23 -3.56 -1.01
C ASP A 58 12.28 -4.06 0.09
N HIS A 59 12.14 -5.37 0.24
CA HIS A 59 11.19 -5.98 1.19
C HIS A 59 11.51 -5.62 2.64
N PHE A 60 12.79 -5.46 3.00
CA PHE A 60 13.17 -5.05 4.35
C PHE A 60 12.89 -3.56 4.58
N VAL A 61 13.04 -2.72 3.56
CA VAL A 61 12.56 -1.33 3.59
C VAL A 61 11.04 -1.27 3.73
N ALA A 62 10.29 -2.08 2.98
CA ALA A 62 8.83 -2.18 3.09
C ALA A 62 8.40 -2.63 4.49
N PHE A 63 9.08 -3.63 5.07
CA PHE A 63 8.88 -4.07 6.45
C PHE A 63 9.08 -2.91 7.43
N LYS A 64 10.20 -2.17 7.34
CA LYS A 64 10.45 -1.00 8.21
C LYS A 64 9.39 0.09 8.03
N ARG A 65 8.91 0.33 6.80
CA ARG A 65 7.85 1.31 6.54
C ARG A 65 6.51 0.92 7.19
N ALA A 66 6.12 -0.35 7.09
CA ALA A 66 4.90 -0.85 7.71
C ALA A 66 5.03 -0.94 9.24
N PHE A 67 6.05 -1.66 9.73
CA PHE A 67 6.28 -1.87 11.16
C PHE A 67 6.60 -0.58 11.92
N GLY A 68 7.26 0.38 11.27
CA GLY A 68 7.61 1.65 11.88
C GLY A 68 6.49 2.69 11.92
N ARG A 69 5.34 2.42 11.30
CA ARG A 69 4.23 3.38 11.19
C ARG A 69 3.58 3.63 12.53
N VAL A 70 3.49 4.90 12.90
CA VAL A 70 2.83 5.41 14.10
C VAL A 70 1.93 6.59 13.73
N LYS A 71 0.90 6.87 14.53
CA LYS A 71 -0.14 7.87 14.26
C LYS A 71 -0.38 8.71 15.50
N VAL A 72 -0.75 9.97 15.31
CA VAL A 72 -1.23 10.81 16.42
C VAL A 72 -2.63 10.31 16.83
N PRO A 73 -2.86 10.00 18.12
CA PRO A 73 -4.18 9.55 18.58
C PRO A 73 -5.29 10.51 18.12
N GLY A 74 -6.31 9.97 17.46
CA GLY A 74 -7.45 10.76 16.97
C GLY A 74 -7.19 11.62 15.72
N SER A 75 -6.04 11.50 15.06
CA SER A 75 -5.69 12.26 13.84
C SER A 75 -5.22 11.34 12.72
N ASP A 76 -5.46 11.66 11.44
CA ASP A 76 -4.93 10.87 10.32
C ASP A 76 -3.45 11.15 10.00
N GLN A 77 -2.83 12.03 10.78
CA GLN A 77 -1.40 12.30 10.66
C GLN A 77 -0.58 11.09 11.11
N THR A 78 0.22 10.57 10.19
CA THR A 78 1.10 9.42 10.41
C THR A 78 2.57 9.83 10.32
N TYR A 79 3.39 9.11 11.05
CA TYR A 79 4.84 9.20 11.05
C TYR A 79 5.43 7.80 10.92
N ASN A 80 6.75 7.73 10.71
CA ASN A 80 7.47 6.47 10.79
C ASN A 80 8.70 6.64 11.70
N ILE A 81 8.95 5.68 12.57
CA ILE A 81 10.06 5.77 13.53
C ILE A 81 11.45 5.58 12.90
N TYR A 82 11.51 5.00 11.68
CA TYR A 82 12.74 4.79 10.91
C TYR A 82 12.93 5.82 9.79
N TYR A 83 11.87 6.50 9.34
CA TYR A 83 11.86 7.42 8.21
C TYR A 83 10.95 8.62 8.50
N ASN A 84 11.32 9.84 8.07
CA ASN A 84 10.50 11.04 8.31
C ASN A 84 10.09 11.19 9.80
N ASN A 85 11.04 10.94 10.71
CA ASN A 85 10.85 10.92 12.16
C ASN A 85 11.13 12.29 12.80
N GLU A 86 11.04 13.39 12.04
CA GLU A 86 11.30 14.72 12.58
C GLU A 86 10.31 15.07 13.70
N GLY A 87 10.85 15.38 14.87
CA GLY A 87 10.09 15.61 16.09
C GLY A 87 9.47 14.36 16.71
N VAL A 88 9.81 13.16 16.24
CA VAL A 88 9.40 11.88 16.85
C VAL A 88 10.57 11.34 17.68
N GLU A 89 10.38 11.31 18.99
CA GLU A 89 11.31 10.68 19.92
C GLU A 89 10.89 9.23 20.19
N THR A 90 11.84 8.35 20.45
CA THR A 90 11.55 6.96 20.84
C THR A 90 12.24 6.58 22.13
N ARG A 91 11.55 5.81 22.97
CA ARG A 91 12.10 5.27 24.22
C ARG A 91 11.57 3.87 24.48
N TYR A 92 12.30 3.11 25.28
CA TYR A 92 11.83 1.83 25.79
C TYR A 92 11.13 2.02 27.13
N GLU A 93 9.93 1.46 27.26
CA GLU A 93 9.18 1.42 28.52
C GLU A 93 9.14 -0.01 29.05
N GLU A 94 9.60 -0.18 30.29
CA GLU A 94 9.57 -1.46 31.00
C GLU A 94 8.14 -1.96 31.21
N ASP A 95 7.93 -3.27 31.13
CA ASP A 95 6.65 -3.86 31.50
C ASP A 95 6.43 -3.76 33.02
N PRO A 96 5.31 -3.16 33.50
CA PRO A 96 5.09 -2.98 34.94
C PRO A 96 5.05 -4.28 35.74
N THR A 97 4.81 -5.42 35.07
CA THR A 97 4.78 -6.74 35.71
C THR A 97 6.11 -7.50 35.59
N GLY A 98 7.06 -6.99 34.79
CA GLY A 98 8.32 -7.65 34.46
C GLY A 98 8.14 -8.95 33.66
N LYS A 99 6.92 -9.27 33.20
CA LYS A 99 6.61 -10.52 32.50
C LYS A 99 7.04 -10.46 31.03
N TYR A 100 7.08 -9.26 30.46
CA TYR A 100 7.36 -9.03 29.05
C TYR A 100 8.57 -8.10 28.90
N PRO A 101 9.31 -8.19 27.77
CA PRO A 101 10.39 -7.26 27.50
C PRO A 101 9.88 -5.81 27.34
N PRO A 102 10.78 -4.82 27.46
CA PRO A 102 10.44 -3.42 27.25
C PRO A 102 9.83 -3.17 25.88
N ARG A 103 8.90 -2.21 25.81
CA ARG A 103 8.20 -1.83 24.57
C ARG A 103 8.72 -0.51 24.04
N LEU A 104 8.88 -0.43 22.72
CA LEU A 104 9.26 0.81 22.05
C LEU A 104 8.05 1.73 21.92
N VAL A 105 8.12 2.89 22.57
CA VAL A 105 7.12 3.95 22.54
C VAL A 105 7.64 5.12 21.72
N ALA A 106 6.77 5.71 20.89
CA ALA A 106 7.08 6.88 20.07
C ALA A 106 6.28 8.08 20.60
N ILE A 107 6.95 9.22 20.76
CA ILE A 107 6.37 10.43 21.35
C ILE A 107 6.62 11.60 20.40
N LYS A 108 5.61 12.45 20.21
CA LYS A 108 5.76 13.73 19.51
C LYS A 108 5.01 14.81 20.27
N GLU A 109 5.70 15.90 20.60
CA GLU A 109 5.12 17.04 21.34
C GLU A 109 4.39 16.60 22.62
N GLU A 110 5.05 15.74 23.42
CA GLU A 110 4.50 15.16 24.66
C GLU A 110 3.30 14.20 24.48
N VAL A 111 2.87 13.93 23.25
CA VAL A 111 1.80 12.98 22.93
C VAL A 111 2.40 11.65 22.51
N GLU A 112 1.98 10.57 23.18
CA GLU A 112 2.29 9.20 22.77
C GLU A 112 1.58 8.86 21.46
N LEU A 113 2.34 8.36 20.48
CA LEU A 113 1.84 7.98 19.18
C LEU A 113 1.34 6.53 19.20
N GLU A 114 0.17 6.29 18.62
CA GLU A 114 -0.42 4.97 18.51
C GLU A 114 0.15 4.19 17.32
N ARG A 115 0.38 2.89 17.51
CA ARG A 115 0.61 1.96 16.39
C ARG A 115 -0.72 1.48 15.86
N ARG A 116 -0.80 1.28 14.54
CA ARG A 116 -1.96 0.64 13.92
C ARG A 116 -2.06 -0.80 14.41
N ALA A 117 -3.27 -1.27 14.72
CA ALA A 117 -3.48 -2.61 15.28
C ALA A 117 -2.91 -3.75 14.40
N ASP A 118 -2.93 -3.56 13.08
CA ASP A 118 -2.37 -4.46 12.06
C ASP A 118 -0.84 -4.36 11.90
N ASP A 119 -0.21 -3.27 12.36
CA ASP A 119 1.25 -3.04 12.30
C ASP A 119 1.94 -3.28 13.67
N ALA A 120 1.17 -3.60 14.71
CA ALA A 120 1.68 -3.78 16.07
C ALA A 120 2.56 -5.05 16.22
N ASN A 121 2.43 -6.01 15.31
CA ASN A 121 3.17 -7.28 15.36
C ASN A 121 3.98 -7.50 14.08
N ALA A 122 5.30 -7.68 14.23
CA ALA A 122 6.21 -7.98 13.13
C ALA A 122 5.77 -9.20 12.31
N ALA A 123 5.21 -10.24 12.94
CA ALA A 123 4.73 -11.43 12.25
C ALA A 123 3.55 -11.12 11.30
N ALA A 124 2.69 -10.16 11.64
CA ALA A 124 1.60 -9.73 10.78
C ALA A 124 2.11 -9.00 9.53
N VAL A 125 3.12 -8.13 9.70
CA VAL A 125 3.77 -7.42 8.59
C VAL A 125 4.50 -8.40 7.67
N ILE A 126 5.25 -9.36 8.23
CA ILE A 126 5.93 -10.40 7.46
C ILE A 126 4.93 -11.21 6.65
N LYS A 127 3.84 -11.68 7.27
CA LYS A 127 2.79 -12.43 6.57
C LYS A 127 2.19 -11.65 5.39
N ARG A 128 2.06 -10.33 5.51
CA ARG A 128 1.58 -9.48 4.40
C ARG A 128 2.57 -9.43 3.24
N ILE A 129 3.87 -9.38 3.54
CA ILE A 129 4.93 -9.44 2.52
C ILE A 129 4.91 -10.82 1.85
N ASP A 130 4.79 -11.91 2.61
CA ASP A 130 4.70 -13.27 2.07
C ASP A 130 3.50 -13.41 1.12
N THR A 131 2.32 -12.94 1.53
CA THR A 131 1.13 -12.93 0.67
C THR A 131 1.32 -12.09 -0.60
N TYR A 132 1.99 -10.95 -0.52
CA TYR A 132 2.31 -10.15 -1.70
C TYR A 132 3.19 -10.96 -2.69
N ILE A 133 4.25 -11.60 -2.20
CA ILE A 133 5.16 -12.41 -3.02
C ILE A 133 4.42 -13.57 -3.68
N GLU A 134 3.57 -14.27 -2.93
CA GLU A 134 2.89 -15.47 -3.42
C GLU A 134 1.72 -15.17 -4.37
N ALA A 135 0.92 -14.14 -4.07
CA ALA A 135 -0.35 -13.91 -4.75
C ALA A 135 -0.35 -12.69 -5.68
N THR A 136 0.41 -11.64 -5.33
CA THR A 136 0.39 -10.36 -6.05
C THR A 136 1.58 -10.21 -6.98
N GLN A 137 2.76 -10.74 -6.65
CA GLN A 137 3.92 -10.69 -7.54
C GLN A 137 3.68 -11.40 -8.89
N PRO A 138 2.95 -12.53 -8.98
CA PRO A 138 2.58 -13.12 -10.28
C PRO A 138 1.73 -12.20 -11.17
N LEU A 139 0.99 -11.24 -10.59
CA LEU A 139 0.26 -10.24 -11.38
C LEU A 139 1.20 -9.31 -12.14
N ILE A 140 2.40 -9.09 -11.63
CA ILE A 140 3.39 -8.27 -12.33
C ILE A 140 3.69 -8.93 -13.67
N GLU A 141 3.99 -10.24 -13.68
CA GLU A 141 4.25 -10.99 -14.92
C GLU A 141 3.05 -10.96 -15.87
N TYR A 142 1.83 -11.14 -15.33
CA TYR A 142 0.59 -11.05 -16.11
C TYR A 142 0.45 -9.72 -16.86
N TYR A 143 0.74 -8.60 -16.19
CA TYR A 143 0.65 -7.28 -16.80
C TYR A 143 1.88 -6.90 -17.63
N ASP A 144 3.07 -7.43 -17.30
CA ASP A 144 4.31 -7.18 -18.04
C ASP A 144 4.22 -7.79 -19.45
N GLN A 145 3.59 -8.97 -19.57
CA GLN A 145 3.26 -9.59 -20.87
C GLN A 145 2.36 -8.70 -21.75
N LYS A 146 1.55 -7.82 -21.15
CA LYS A 146 0.70 -6.84 -21.85
C LYS A 146 1.45 -5.53 -22.15
N GLY A 147 2.67 -5.34 -21.65
CA GLY A 147 3.49 -4.15 -21.90
C GLY A 147 3.02 -2.87 -21.19
N ILE A 148 2.12 -2.99 -20.21
CA ILE A 148 1.50 -1.84 -19.51
C ILE A 148 2.07 -1.57 -18.11
N VAL A 149 3.03 -2.38 -17.65
CA VAL A 149 3.69 -2.16 -16.35
C VAL A 149 4.67 -0.99 -16.45
N LYS A 150 4.53 -0.05 -15.52
CA LYS A 150 5.41 1.11 -15.34
C LYS A 150 6.05 1.01 -13.96
N ARG A 151 7.37 0.88 -13.93
CA ARG A 151 8.14 0.67 -12.70
C ARG A 151 8.60 2.01 -12.14
N VAL A 152 8.41 2.24 -10.85
CA VAL A 152 8.78 3.45 -10.12
C VAL A 152 9.61 3.04 -8.92
N ASN A 153 10.80 3.65 -8.76
CA ASN A 153 11.62 3.41 -7.58
C ASN A 153 10.98 4.08 -6.35
N ALA A 154 10.40 3.29 -5.46
CA ALA A 154 9.74 3.79 -4.27
C ALA A 154 10.69 4.04 -3.09
N ASP A 155 12.00 3.80 -3.25
CA ASP A 155 13.05 4.13 -2.28
C ASP A 155 13.64 5.53 -2.49
N GLN A 156 12.78 6.48 -2.85
CA GLN A 156 13.11 7.89 -3.03
C GLN A 156 12.22 8.77 -2.12
N SER A 157 12.45 10.07 -2.13
CA SER A 157 11.58 11.05 -1.47
C SER A 157 10.16 11.02 -2.05
N ILE A 158 9.17 11.36 -1.24
CA ILE A 158 7.74 11.39 -1.64
C ILE A 158 7.56 12.28 -2.88
N GLU A 159 8.27 13.40 -2.95
CA GLU A 159 8.22 14.36 -4.05
C GLU A 159 8.74 13.76 -5.36
N ALA A 160 9.76 12.92 -5.30
CA ALA A 160 10.34 12.26 -6.47
C ALA A 160 9.43 11.14 -6.97
N VAL A 161 8.95 10.29 -6.05
CA VAL A 161 7.96 9.24 -6.38
C VAL A 161 6.71 9.84 -7.00
N ARG A 162 6.23 10.97 -6.45
CA ARG A 162 5.09 11.70 -7.00
C ARG A 162 5.34 12.18 -8.42
N ALA A 163 6.50 12.79 -8.68
CA ALA A 163 6.85 13.28 -10.02
C ALA A 163 6.91 12.13 -11.04
N ASP A 164 7.46 10.97 -10.67
CA ASP A 164 7.51 9.80 -11.53
C ASP A 164 6.11 9.26 -11.87
N ILE A 165 5.21 9.20 -10.86
CA ILE A 165 3.81 8.78 -11.06
C ILE A 165 3.06 9.78 -11.96
N GLU A 166 3.23 11.08 -11.74
CA GLU A 166 2.61 12.14 -12.56
C GLU A 166 3.05 12.00 -14.03
N ALA A 167 4.34 11.82 -14.28
CA ALA A 167 4.88 11.61 -15.63
C ALA A 167 4.30 10.36 -16.31
N ILE A 168 4.12 9.27 -15.57
CA ILE A 168 3.48 8.05 -16.09
C ILE A 168 2.01 8.32 -16.46
N ILE A 169 1.25 8.96 -15.58
CA ILE A 169 -0.16 9.27 -15.82
C ILE A 169 -0.32 10.17 -17.05
N GLU A 170 0.54 11.17 -17.22
CA GLU A 170 0.54 12.04 -18.39
C GLU A 170 0.86 11.30 -19.69
N SER A 171 1.67 10.25 -19.64
CA SER A 171 2.03 9.45 -20.82
C SER A 171 0.93 8.50 -21.31
N VAL A 172 -0.11 8.27 -20.50
CA VAL A 172 -1.19 7.31 -20.79
C VAL A 172 -2.58 7.95 -20.86
N LYS A 173 -2.65 9.28 -20.71
CA LYS A 173 -3.82 10.10 -21.04
C LYS A 173 -3.92 10.26 -22.57
#